data_AF-A0A3N2LY86-F1
#
_entry.id   AF-A0A3N2LY86-F1
#
_cell.length_a   1.000
_cell.length_b   1.000
_cell.length_c   1.000
_cell.angle_alpha   90.00
_cell.angle_beta   90.00
_cell.angle_gamma   90.00
#
_symmetry.space_group_name_H-M   'P 1'
#
loop_
_entity.id
_entity.type
_entity.pdbx_description
1 polymer ?
#
loop_
_entity_poly.entity_id
_entity_poly.type
_entity_poly.pdbx_seq_one_letter_code
_entity_poly.pdbx_strand_id
1 'polypeptide(L)'
;MNNNVIKKIILIIIFTFGNTSIFGQYADRYFEEGERAYEEERYSDALKAFKMGADLGDKYCCGKLAGMYLFGIGVPVDYVAARKWGQKGYELGNSFSAGIMGYSYLMEFGIESEEMLEKALPYFVFSYNAVEVDEENAGIYGNIGILIASTYELY
;
A
#
# COMPACT_ATOMS: atom_id res chain seq x y z
N MET A 1 -33.28 18.71 25.15
CA MET A 1 -31.84 18.83 24.85
C MET A 1 -31.69 19.59 23.54
N ASN A 2 -30.84 20.62 23.45
CA ASN A 2 -30.73 21.46 22.25
C ASN A 2 -30.01 20.71 21.11
N ASN A 3 -30.43 20.89 19.85
CA ASN A 3 -29.86 20.27 18.65
C ASN A 3 -28.33 20.38 18.56
N ASN A 4 -27.73 21.46 19.07
CA ASN A 4 -26.28 21.63 19.09
C ASN A 4 -25.57 20.70 20.09
N VAL A 5 -26.23 20.38 21.21
CA VAL A 5 -25.73 19.42 22.21
C VAL A 5 -25.91 17.99 21.68
N ILE A 6 -27.03 17.71 21.02
CA ILE A 6 -27.28 16.41 20.37
C ILE A 6 -26.22 16.13 19.27
N LYS A 7 -25.94 17.12 18.40
CA LYS A 7 -24.91 16.99 17.35
C LYS A 7 -23.51 16.75 17.92
N LYS A 8 -23.13 17.44 19.00
CA LYS A 8 -21.82 17.23 19.67
C LYS A 8 -21.71 15.84 20.30
N ILE A 9 -22.78 15.33 20.91
CA ILE A 9 -22.79 13.99 21.51
C ILE A 9 -22.68 12.91 20.43
N ILE A 10 -23.39 13.04 19.30
CA ILE A 10 -23.28 12.11 18.17
C ILE A 10 -21.85 12.11 17.60
N LEU A 11 -21.24 13.28 17.43
CA LEU A 11 -19.86 13.42 16.93
C LEU A 11 -18.84 12.76 17.86
N ILE A 12 -19.03 12.91 19.18
CA ILE A 12 -18.17 12.29 20.20
C ILE A 12 -18.34 10.77 20.21
N ILE A 13 -19.57 10.25 20.11
CA ILE A 13 -19.83 8.79 20.09
C ILE A 13 -19.24 8.13 18.84
N ILE A 14 -19.29 8.78 17.67
CA ILE A 14 -18.61 8.32 16.45
C ILE A 14 -17.09 8.27 16.66
N PHE A 15 -16.52 9.26 17.35
CA PHE A 15 -15.09 9.32 17.63
C PHE A 15 -14.63 8.35 18.73
N THR A 16 -15.47 8.05 19.72
CA THR A 16 -15.11 7.20 20.87
C THR A 16 -15.48 5.73 20.70
N PHE A 17 -16.46 5.38 19.86
CA PHE A 17 -16.89 4.00 19.63
C PHE A 17 -16.83 3.54 18.15
N GLY A 18 -16.61 4.44 17.20
CA GLY A 18 -16.74 4.15 15.76
C GLY A 18 -15.46 3.76 15.02
N ASN A 19 -14.28 3.79 15.67
CA ASN A 19 -13.01 3.58 14.98
C ASN A 19 -12.73 2.12 14.57
N THR A 20 -13.61 1.17 14.85
CA THR A 20 -13.49 -0.22 14.35
C THR A 20 -14.76 -0.77 13.67
N SER A 21 -15.81 0.02 13.40
CA SER A 21 -17.13 -0.58 13.11
C SER A 21 -17.82 -0.21 11.79
N ILE A 22 -17.38 0.78 11.02
CA ILE A 22 -18.05 1.10 9.73
C ILE A 22 -17.02 1.41 8.64
N PHE A 23 -16.01 2.24 8.95
CA PHE A 23 -14.96 2.58 8.00
C PHE A 23 -14.10 1.37 7.60
N GLY A 24 -13.78 0.48 8.55
CA GLY A 24 -13.12 -0.81 8.26
C GLY A 24 -13.95 -1.68 7.31
N GLN A 25 -15.25 -1.85 7.57
CA GLN A 25 -16.13 -2.65 6.70
C GLN A 25 -16.24 -2.10 5.27
N TYR A 26 -16.18 -0.77 5.09
CA TYR A 26 -16.17 -0.18 3.75
C TYR A 26 -14.80 -0.32 3.06
N ALA A 27 -13.70 -0.17 3.81
CA ALA A 27 -12.35 -0.43 3.33
C ALA A 27 -12.17 -1.87 2.85
N ASP A 28 -12.56 -2.85 3.69
CA ASP A 28 -12.50 -4.28 3.39
C ASP A 28 -13.30 -4.63 2.13
N ARG A 29 -14.52 -4.07 2.00
CA ARG A 29 -15.36 -4.27 0.81
C ARG A 29 -14.69 -3.79 -0.47
N TYR A 30 -14.07 -2.60 -0.45
CA TYR A 30 -13.42 -2.06 -1.64
C TYR A 30 -12.18 -2.85 -2.04
N PHE A 31 -11.47 -3.39 -1.05
CA PHE A 31 -10.37 -4.30 -1.31
C PHE A 31 -10.86 -5.58 -1.99
N GLU A 32 -11.87 -6.25 -1.43
CA GLU A 32 -12.46 -7.46 -2.02
C GLU A 32 -13.05 -7.23 -3.42
N GLU A 33 -13.76 -6.13 -3.62
CA GLU A 33 -14.31 -5.75 -4.94
C GLU A 33 -13.19 -5.48 -5.95
N GLY A 34 -12.13 -4.79 -5.51
CA GLY A 34 -10.96 -4.51 -6.32
C GLY A 34 -10.22 -5.78 -6.74
N GLU A 35 -9.97 -6.71 -5.80
CA GLU A 35 -9.32 -8.00 -6.07
C GLU A 35 -10.15 -8.83 -7.05
N ARG A 36 -11.46 -8.96 -6.82
CA ARG A 36 -12.34 -9.69 -7.74
C ARG A 36 -12.32 -9.08 -9.15
N ALA A 37 -12.43 -7.76 -9.25
CA ALA A 37 -12.37 -7.10 -10.54
C ALA A 37 -10.99 -7.27 -11.21
N TYR A 38 -9.92 -7.31 -10.43
CA TYR A 38 -8.56 -7.53 -10.92
C TYR A 38 -8.39 -8.96 -11.46
N GLU A 39 -8.87 -9.97 -10.73
CA GLU A 39 -8.89 -11.39 -11.16
C GLU A 39 -9.74 -11.61 -12.43
N GLU A 40 -10.86 -10.89 -12.55
CA GLU A 40 -11.71 -10.88 -13.74
C GLU A 40 -11.13 -10.03 -14.90
N GLU A 41 -9.91 -9.51 -14.76
CA GLU A 41 -9.23 -8.62 -15.73
C GLU A 41 -10.00 -7.31 -16.03
N ARG A 42 -10.96 -6.95 -15.18
CA ARG A 42 -11.72 -5.70 -15.23
C ARG A 42 -10.94 -4.58 -14.56
N TYR A 43 -9.74 -4.30 -15.08
CA TYR A 43 -8.78 -3.42 -14.41
C TYR A 43 -9.27 -1.99 -14.17
N SER A 44 -10.15 -1.45 -15.02
CA SER A 44 -10.75 -0.14 -14.77
C SER A 44 -11.65 -0.12 -13.53
N ASP A 45 -12.35 -1.22 -13.27
CA ASP A 45 -13.20 -1.37 -12.08
C ASP A 45 -12.35 -1.62 -10.84
N ALA A 46 -11.31 -2.45 -10.97
CA ALA A 46 -10.33 -2.70 -9.92
C ALA A 46 -9.65 -1.40 -9.47
N LEU A 47 -9.17 -0.59 -10.43
CA LEU A 47 -8.55 0.70 -10.16
C LEU A 47 -9.49 1.61 -9.36
N LYS A 48 -10.77 1.65 -9.74
CA LYS A 48 -11.77 2.47 -9.07
C LYS A 48 -12.04 2.00 -7.65
N ALA A 49 -12.19 0.68 -7.44
CA ALA A 49 -12.42 0.10 -6.13
C ALA A 49 -11.21 0.32 -5.20
N PHE A 50 -10.00 0.00 -5.65
CA PHE A 50 -8.78 0.27 -4.87
C PHE A 50 -8.59 1.76 -4.59
N LYS A 51 -8.94 2.65 -5.52
CA LYS A 51 -8.90 4.10 -5.25
C LYS A 51 -9.84 4.49 -4.11
N MET A 52 -11.05 3.95 -4.08
CA MET A 52 -12.02 4.22 -3.01
C MET A 52 -11.52 3.68 -1.67
N GLY A 53 -11.03 2.44 -1.61
CA GLY A 53 -10.46 1.88 -0.38
C GLY A 53 -9.21 2.64 0.10
N ALA A 54 -8.30 2.99 -0.82
CA ALA A 54 -7.11 3.77 -0.51
C ALA A 54 -7.46 5.17 0.03
N ASP A 55 -8.51 5.82 -0.49
CA ASP A 55 -9.00 7.10 0.02
C ASP A 55 -9.60 7.00 1.43
N LEU A 56 -10.16 5.84 1.79
CA LEU A 56 -10.59 5.51 3.16
C LEU A 56 -9.44 5.14 4.10
N GLY A 57 -8.21 5.04 3.60
CA GLY A 57 -7.04 4.69 4.39
C GLY A 57 -6.79 3.19 4.51
N ASP A 58 -7.36 2.38 3.62
CA ASP A 58 -7.02 0.97 3.54
C ASP A 58 -5.61 0.78 2.98
N LYS A 59 -4.76 0.09 3.75
CA LYS A 59 -3.34 -0.06 3.42
C LYS A 59 -3.11 -1.03 2.26
N TYR A 60 -3.99 -2.03 2.08
CA TYR A 60 -3.88 -3.02 1.02
C TYR A 60 -4.31 -2.43 -0.32
N CYS A 61 -5.40 -1.66 -0.34
CA CYS A 61 -5.83 -0.87 -1.49
C CYS A 61 -4.77 0.15 -1.90
N CYS A 62 -4.09 0.80 -0.95
CA CYS A 62 -2.95 1.68 -1.27
C CYS A 62 -1.86 0.91 -2.02
N GLY A 63 -1.50 -0.28 -1.53
CA GLY A 63 -0.51 -1.15 -2.18
C GLY A 63 -0.94 -1.60 -3.57
N LYS A 64 -2.16 -2.13 -3.73
CA LYS A 64 -2.68 -2.57 -5.04
C LYS A 64 -2.75 -1.43 -6.04
N LEU A 65 -3.24 -0.27 -5.62
CA LEU A 65 -3.28 0.92 -6.47
C LEU A 65 -1.87 1.38 -6.88
N ALA A 66 -0.91 1.35 -5.96
CA ALA A 66 0.49 1.65 -6.28
C ALA A 66 1.07 0.66 -7.31
N GLY A 67 0.78 -0.63 -7.15
CA GLY A 67 1.20 -1.68 -8.08
C GLY A 67 0.60 -1.50 -9.48
N MET A 68 -0.69 -1.15 -9.58
CA MET A 68 -1.33 -0.90 -10.88
C MET A 68 -0.66 0.23 -11.65
N TYR A 69 -0.30 1.33 -10.97
CA TYR A 69 0.46 2.43 -11.61
C TYR A 69 1.90 2.06 -11.91
N LEU A 70 2.55 1.26 -11.06
CA LEU A 70 3.93 0.82 -11.26
C LEU A 70 4.08 -0.07 -12.52
N PHE A 71 3.15 -1.00 -12.70
CA PHE A 71 3.18 -1.98 -13.79
C PHE A 71 2.31 -1.60 -15.00
N GLY A 72 1.55 -0.50 -14.91
CA GLY A 72 0.68 -0.07 -15.99
C GLY A 72 -0.50 -1.04 -16.23
N ILE A 73 -1.07 -1.59 -15.16
CA ILE A 73 -2.17 -2.57 -15.24
C ILE A 73 -3.49 -1.81 -15.30
N GLY A 74 -4.14 -1.82 -16.47
CA GLY A 74 -5.36 -1.07 -16.72
C GLY A 74 -5.21 0.45 -16.76
N VAL A 75 -3.99 0.97 -16.58
CA VAL A 75 -3.62 2.38 -16.63
C VAL A 75 -2.25 2.55 -17.28
N PRO A 76 -1.90 3.72 -17.84
CA PRO A 76 -0.52 4.01 -18.20
C PRO A 76 0.40 3.93 -16.98
N VAL A 77 1.66 3.51 -17.20
CA VAL A 77 2.69 3.52 -16.17
C VAL A 77 2.87 4.94 -15.63
N ASP A 78 2.77 5.09 -14.31
CA ASP A 78 2.95 6.36 -13.61
C ASP A 78 3.71 6.14 -12.30
N TYR A 79 5.03 6.31 -12.36
CA TYR A 79 5.91 6.14 -11.20
C TYR A 79 5.66 7.16 -10.09
N VAL A 80 5.14 8.36 -10.41
CA VAL A 80 4.83 9.39 -9.41
C VAL A 80 3.59 8.97 -8.62
N ALA A 81 2.55 8.50 -9.31
CA ALA A 81 1.36 7.96 -8.66
C ALA A 81 1.69 6.69 -7.86
N ALA A 82 2.49 5.77 -8.41
CA ALA A 82 2.93 4.56 -7.72
C ALA A 82 3.65 4.88 -6.41
N ARG A 83 4.66 5.77 -6.43
CA ARG A 83 5.36 6.22 -5.21
C ARG A 83 4.42 6.89 -4.21
N LYS A 84 3.50 7.73 -4.68
CA LYS A 84 2.56 8.43 -3.79
C LYS A 84 1.67 7.46 -3.01
N TRP A 85 1.08 6.47 -3.70
CA TRP A 85 0.21 5.48 -3.06
C TRP A 85 1.01 4.45 -2.26
N GLY A 86 2.20 4.06 -2.74
CA GLY A 86 3.12 3.18 -2.03
C GLY A 86 3.61 3.80 -0.73
N GLN A 87 3.99 5.08 -0.73
CA GLN A 87 4.39 5.77 0.50
C GLN A 87 3.24 5.78 1.52
N LYS A 88 2.00 6.07 1.08
CA LYS A 88 0.82 6.04 1.94
C LYS A 88 0.56 4.64 2.52
N GLY A 89 0.64 3.59 1.69
CA GLY A 89 0.45 2.22 2.15
C GLY A 89 1.55 1.78 3.13
N TYR A 90 2.80 2.16 2.87
CA TYR A 90 3.93 1.90 3.76
C TYR A 90 3.76 2.57 5.13
N GLU A 91 3.35 3.84 5.17
CA GLU A 91 3.07 4.56 6.42
C GLU A 91 1.95 3.90 7.25
N LEU A 92 1.05 3.19 6.59
CA LEU A 92 -0.01 2.38 7.22
C LEU A 92 0.43 0.93 7.51
N GLY A 93 1.70 0.60 7.26
CA GLY A 93 2.30 -0.69 7.57
C GLY A 93 2.09 -1.78 6.52
N ASN A 94 1.74 -1.45 5.27
CA ASN A 94 1.64 -2.43 4.20
C ASN A 94 3.02 -2.80 3.64
N SER A 95 3.37 -4.08 3.73
CA SER A 95 4.66 -4.63 3.30
C SER A 95 4.87 -4.55 1.79
N PHE A 96 3.84 -4.84 1.00
CA PHE A 96 3.88 -4.73 -0.46
C PHE A 96 4.20 -3.30 -0.92
N SER A 97 3.59 -2.32 -0.27
CA SER A 97 3.86 -0.89 -0.50
C SER A 97 5.30 -0.51 -0.14
N ALA A 98 5.86 -1.09 0.92
CA ALA A 98 7.28 -0.95 1.23
C ALA A 98 8.16 -1.53 0.10
N GLY A 99 7.83 -2.72 -0.40
CA GLY A 99 8.48 -3.32 -1.56
C GLY A 99 8.48 -2.42 -2.79
N ILE A 100 7.35 -1.76 -3.08
CA ILE A 100 7.22 -0.76 -4.15
C ILE A 100 8.15 0.43 -3.91
N MET A 101 8.26 0.93 -2.68
CA MET A 101 9.16 2.04 -2.36
C MET A 101 10.63 1.66 -2.56
N GLY A 102 11.05 0.49 -2.07
CA GLY A 102 12.39 -0.03 -2.30
C GLY A 102 12.70 -0.19 -3.80
N TYR A 103 11.76 -0.76 -4.56
CA TYR A 103 11.90 -0.90 -6.02
C TYR A 103 11.97 0.45 -6.72
N SER A 104 11.21 1.46 -6.28
CA SER A 104 11.27 2.78 -6.89
C SER A 104 12.64 3.43 -6.71
N TYR A 105 13.28 3.29 -5.55
CA TYR A 105 14.63 3.81 -5.34
C TYR A 105 15.65 3.04 -6.17
N LEU A 106 15.49 1.72 -6.31
CA LEU A 106 16.29 0.90 -7.21
C LEU A 106 16.26 1.41 -8.66
N MET A 107 15.07 1.73 -9.16
CA MET A 107 14.88 2.22 -10.54
C MET A 107 15.39 3.65 -10.73
N GLU A 108 15.34 4.49 -9.70
CA GLU A 108 15.78 5.89 -9.77
C GLU A 108 17.31 6.02 -9.79
N PHE A 109 18.00 5.25 -8.95
CA PHE A 109 19.43 5.39 -8.71
C PHE A 109 20.29 4.28 -9.30
N GLY A 110 19.70 3.14 -9.67
CA GLY A 110 20.40 1.96 -10.19
C GLY A 110 21.05 1.10 -9.09
N ILE A 111 21.26 -0.19 -9.39
CA ILE A 111 21.65 -1.20 -8.40
C ILE A 111 23.04 -0.97 -7.77
N GLU A 112 23.95 -0.32 -8.49
CA GLU A 112 25.34 -0.09 -8.05
C GLU A 112 25.52 1.21 -7.24
N SER A 113 24.46 2.00 -7.08
CA SER A 113 24.52 3.27 -6.35
C SER A 113 24.45 3.04 -4.84
N GLU A 114 25.41 3.58 -4.11
CA GLU A 114 25.41 3.60 -2.64
C GLU A 114 24.17 4.33 -2.08
N GLU A 115 23.76 5.42 -2.75
CA GLU A 115 22.56 6.19 -2.41
C GLU A 115 21.27 5.37 -2.62
N MET A 116 21.25 4.48 -3.63
CA MET A 116 20.14 3.54 -3.82
C MET A 116 20.03 2.61 -2.61
N LEU A 117 21.16 2.02 -2.23
CA LEU A 117 21.22 1.01 -1.18
C LEU A 117 20.82 1.60 0.17
N GLU A 118 21.31 2.80 0.50
CA GLU A 118 20.94 3.53 1.71
C GLU A 118 19.42 3.78 1.78
N LYS A 119 18.82 4.23 0.67
CA LYS A 119 17.39 4.62 0.64
C LYS A 119 16.45 3.43 0.53
N ALA A 120 16.79 2.41 -0.24
CA ALA A 120 15.91 1.28 -0.54
C ALA A 120 15.93 0.21 0.56
N LEU A 121 17.07 0.01 1.22
CA LEU A 121 17.26 -1.08 2.19
C LEU A 121 16.25 -1.05 3.36
N PRO A 122 15.93 0.10 3.99
CA PRO A 122 14.94 0.13 5.07
C PRO A 122 13.56 -0.38 4.63
N TYR A 123 13.14 -0.06 3.41
CA TYR A 123 11.86 -0.50 2.87
C TYR A 123 11.85 -1.99 2.54
N PHE A 124 12.95 -2.50 2.00
CA PHE A 124 13.10 -3.93 1.72
C PHE A 124 13.13 -4.77 3.00
N VAL A 125 13.88 -4.32 4.02
CA VAL A 125 13.92 -4.96 5.34
C VAL A 125 12.53 -4.95 5.99
N PHE A 126 11.80 -3.85 5.89
CA PHE A 126 10.41 -3.78 6.35
C PHE A 126 9.51 -4.77 5.59
N SER A 127 9.59 -4.78 4.26
CA SER A 127 8.80 -5.68 3.41
C SER A 127 9.05 -7.15 3.76
N TYR A 128 10.29 -7.51 4.05
CA TYR A 128 10.67 -8.88 4.37
C TYR A 128 10.26 -9.33 5.79
N ASN A 129 10.46 -8.46 6.79
CA ASN A 129 10.17 -8.81 8.18
C ASN A 129 8.69 -8.70 8.55
N ALA A 130 7.83 -8.29 7.63
CA ALA A 130 6.41 -8.18 7.88
C ALA A 130 5.80 -9.58 8.11
N VAL A 131 5.15 -9.74 9.27
CA VAL A 131 4.43 -10.97 9.67
C VAL A 131 3.16 -11.19 8.83
N GLU A 132 2.73 -10.19 8.06
CA GLU A 132 1.61 -10.28 7.11
C GLU A 132 2.06 -11.03 5.85
N VAL A 133 2.07 -12.36 5.98
CA VAL A 133 2.22 -13.27 4.85
C VAL A 133 0.86 -13.37 4.15
N ASP A 134 0.49 -12.34 3.40
CA ASP A 134 -0.44 -12.50 2.29
C ASP A 134 0.40 -13.07 1.13
N GLU A 135 0.32 -14.39 0.98
CA GLU A 135 1.36 -15.29 0.48
C GLU A 135 1.85 -15.05 -0.96
N GLU A 136 1.21 -14.19 -1.75
CA GLU A 136 1.54 -14.08 -3.18
C GLU A 136 2.41 -12.88 -3.60
N ASN A 137 2.42 -11.76 -2.86
CA ASN A 137 3.00 -10.51 -3.41
C ASN A 137 4.09 -9.82 -2.57
N ALA A 138 4.05 -9.90 -1.24
CA ALA A 138 5.06 -9.27 -0.38
C ALA A 138 6.42 -10.00 -0.44
N GLY A 139 6.40 -11.31 -0.70
CA GLY A 139 7.59 -12.15 -0.78
C GLY A 139 8.53 -11.77 -1.92
N ILE A 140 8.02 -11.35 -3.08
CA ILE A 140 8.86 -11.11 -4.26
C ILE A 140 9.77 -9.87 -4.06
N TYR A 141 9.21 -8.74 -3.59
CA TYR A 141 9.99 -7.51 -3.38
C TYR A 141 10.89 -7.59 -2.14
N GLY A 142 10.43 -8.25 -1.07
CA GLY A 142 11.28 -8.55 0.09
C GLY A 142 12.48 -9.42 -0.28
N ASN A 143 12.26 -10.46 -1.09
CA ASN A 143 13.34 -11.36 -1.55
C ASN A 143 14.33 -10.66 -2.49
N ILE A 144 13.86 -9.76 -3.37
CA ILE A 144 14.76 -8.93 -4.20
C ILE A 144 15.63 -8.04 -3.32
N GLY A 145 15.04 -7.43 -2.29
CA GLY A 145 15.75 -6.58 -1.36
C GLY A 145 16.83 -7.32 -0.56
N ILE A 146 16.53 -8.54 -0.08
CA ILE A 146 17.53 -9.39 0.59
C ILE A 146 18.61 -9.86 -0.36
N LEU A 147 18.25 -10.25 -1.59
CA LEU A 147 19.24 -10.65 -2.59
C LEU A 147 20.22 -9.52 -2.87
N ILE A 148 19.74 -8.29 -2.99
CA ILE A 148 20.58 -7.09 -3.15
C ILE A 148 21.45 -6.90 -1.91
N ALA A 149 20.86 -6.85 -0.71
CA ALA A 149 21.59 -6.60 0.52
C ALA A 149 22.66 -7.67 0.84
N SER A 150 22.39 -8.94 0.54
CA SER A 150 23.37 -10.04 0.67
C SER A 150 24.47 -10.01 -0.39
N THR A 151 24.21 -9.45 -1.58
CA THR A 151 25.23 -9.28 -2.64
C THR A 151 26.24 -8.19 -2.30
N TYR A 152 25.84 -7.18 -1.51
CA TYR A 152 26.70 -6.07 -1.09
C TYR A 152 27.27 -6.22 0.34
N GLU A 153 27.22 -7.41 0.93
CA GLU A 153 27.74 -7.71 2.29
C GLU A 153 27.20 -6.76 3.39
N LEU A 154 25.98 -6.23 3.24
CA LEU A 154 25.38 -5.33 4.24
C LEU A 154 24.70 -6.05 5.42
N TYR A 155 25.13 -7.28 5.72
CA TYR A 155 24.63 -8.09 6.84
C TYR A 155 25.77 -8.56 7.74
#